data_AF-A0A084SGH1-F1
#
_entry.id   AF-A0A084SGH1-F1
#
_cell.length_a   1.000
_cell.length_b   1.000
_cell.length_c   1.000
_cell.angle_alpha   90.00
_cell.angle_beta   90.00
_cell.angle_gamma   90.00
#
_symmetry.space_group_name_H-M   'P 1'
#
loop_
_entity.id
_entity.type
_entity.pdbx_description
1 polymer ?
#
loop_
_entity_poly.entity_id
_entity_poly.type
_entity_poly.pdbx_seq_one_letter_code
_entity_poly.pdbx_strand_id
1 'polypeptide(L)'
;MGAASRSLRGERGIVCPKCEQTTLRAYFHAFEREKRLGTIWVWCPECRTTAHLPRATPKVVLGPDPFAELSRDEFARLETGSSEHLLDRLERLWKQGQLGPQGD
;
A
#
# COMPACT_ATOMS: atom_id res chain seq x y z
N MET A 1 -5.27 0.87 17.63
CA MET A 1 -5.39 0.04 16.40
C MET A 1 -4.74 0.80 15.24
N GLY A 2 -3.80 0.17 14.52
CA GLY A 2 -3.01 0.84 13.47
C GLY A 2 -3.76 1.07 12.16
N ALA A 3 -3.35 2.08 11.40
CA ALA A 3 -3.98 2.46 10.13
C ALA A 3 -3.99 1.35 9.06
N ALA A 4 -2.96 0.50 9.02
CA ALA A 4 -2.89 -0.64 8.11
C ALA A 4 -4.01 -1.67 8.38
N SER A 5 -4.35 -1.90 9.66
CA SER A 5 -5.44 -2.79 10.05
C SER A 5 -6.83 -2.22 9.72
N ARG A 6 -6.97 -0.88 9.67
CA ARG A 6 -8.21 -0.23 9.21
C ARG A 6 -8.37 -0.40 7.70
N SER A 7 -7.27 -0.22 6.94
CA SER A 7 -7.26 -0.47 5.49
C SER A 7 -7.58 -1.93 5.13
N LEU A 8 -7.10 -2.89 5.93
CA LEU A 8 -7.46 -4.32 5.78
C LEU A 8 -8.98 -4.57 5.81
N ARG A 9 -9.72 -3.82 6.63
CA ARG A 9 -11.18 -3.93 6.75
C ARG A 9 -11.93 -3.15 5.67
N GLY A 10 -11.22 -2.49 4.76
CA GLY A 10 -11.79 -1.65 3.72
C GLY A 10 -12.20 -0.27 4.18
N GLU A 11 -11.71 0.17 5.33
CA GLU A 11 -11.89 1.55 5.73
C GLU A 11 -11.05 2.46 4.83
N ARG A 12 -11.69 3.47 4.25
CA ARG A 12 -11.10 4.45 3.32
C ARG A 12 -11.06 5.83 3.98
N GLY A 13 -10.21 6.71 3.47
CA GLY A 13 -10.13 8.09 3.98
C GLY A 13 -9.54 8.20 5.39
N ILE A 14 -8.68 7.27 5.79
CA ILE A 14 -8.06 7.26 7.12
C ILE A 14 -7.13 8.48 7.21
N VAL A 15 -7.49 9.48 8.01
CA VAL A 15 -6.64 10.64 8.28
C VAL A 15 -5.32 10.18 8.91
N CYS A 16 -4.20 10.75 8.46
CA CYS A 16 -2.89 10.46 8.99
C CYS A 16 -2.80 10.84 10.47
N PRO A 17 -2.62 9.89 11.40
CA PRO A 17 -2.61 10.21 12.84
C PRO A 17 -1.35 10.96 13.30
N LYS A 18 -0.35 11.12 12.42
CA LYS A 18 0.91 11.81 12.76
C LYS A 18 0.88 13.30 12.43
N CYS A 19 0.26 13.67 11.31
CA CYS A 19 0.25 15.06 10.83
C CYS A 19 -1.16 15.62 10.67
N GLU A 20 -2.19 14.77 10.65
CA GLU A 20 -3.62 15.14 10.55
C GLU A 20 -4.01 16.00 9.33
N GLN A 21 -3.08 16.24 8.41
CA GLN A 21 -3.27 17.11 7.25
C GLN A 21 -3.87 16.42 6.02
N THR A 22 -3.77 15.09 5.94
CA THR A 22 -4.16 14.33 4.75
C THR A 22 -4.63 12.93 5.10
N THR A 23 -5.28 12.27 4.15
CA THR A 23 -5.64 10.86 4.24
C THR A 23 -4.49 9.97 3.82
N LEU A 24 -4.29 8.87 4.53
CA LEU A 24 -3.35 7.82 4.20
C LEU A 24 -3.77 7.13 2.91
N ARG A 25 -2.77 6.80 2.10
CA ARG A 25 -2.90 5.96 0.93
C ARG A 25 -2.65 4.52 1.32
N ALA A 26 -3.34 3.61 0.65
CA ALA A 26 -3.27 2.18 0.94
C ALA A 26 -3.01 1.40 -0.33
N TYR A 27 -2.07 0.47 -0.28
CA TYR A 27 -1.69 -0.40 -1.38
C TYR A 27 -1.60 -1.83 -0.88
N PHE A 28 -2.01 -2.81 -1.68
CA PHE A 28 -1.87 -4.21 -1.36
C PHE A 28 -1.07 -4.91 -2.44
N HIS A 29 0.01 -5.56 -2.03
CA HIS A 29 0.80 -6.42 -2.89
C HIS A 29 0.55 -7.89 -2.53
N ALA A 30 0.10 -8.69 -3.49
CA ALA A 30 -0.21 -10.10 -3.29
C ALA A 30 0.98 -10.99 -3.65
N PHE A 31 1.52 -11.73 -2.67
CA PHE A 31 2.58 -12.72 -2.92
C PHE A 31 2.03 -14.12 -3.21
N GLU A 32 0.87 -14.46 -2.62
CA GLU A 32 0.15 -15.71 -2.90
C GLU A 32 -1.27 -15.37 -3.38
N ARG A 33 -1.44 -15.17 -4.69
CA ARG A 33 -2.72 -14.74 -5.29
C ARG A 33 -3.85 -15.73 -5.01
N GLU A 34 -3.57 -17.03 -5.03
CA GLU A 34 -4.55 -18.10 -4.76
C GLU A 34 -5.15 -17.99 -3.35
N LYS A 35 -4.33 -17.56 -2.38
CA LYS A 35 -4.74 -17.38 -0.98
C LYS A 35 -5.09 -15.94 -0.63
N ARG A 36 -5.01 -15.02 -1.61
CA ARG A 36 -5.09 -13.57 -1.40
C ARG A 36 -4.19 -13.08 -0.26
N LEU A 37 -3.05 -13.73 -0.07
CA LEU A 37 -2.11 -13.39 1.00
C LEU A 37 -1.05 -12.43 0.47
N GLY A 38 -0.83 -11.36 1.20
CA GLY A 38 0.08 -10.30 0.77
C GLY A 38 0.52 -9.38 1.89
N THR A 39 1.04 -8.21 1.52
CA THR A 39 1.35 -7.12 2.44
C THR A 39 0.53 -5.89 2.07
N ILE A 40 -0.13 -5.31 3.07
CA ILE A 40 -0.76 -3.99 2.92
C ILE A 40 0.25 -2.92 3.32
N TRP A 41 0.47 -1.96 2.45
CA TRP A 41 1.27 -0.76 2.69
C TRP A 41 0.35 0.42 2.88
N VAL A 42 0.61 1.22 3.91
CA VAL A 42 -0.02 2.52 4.10
C VAL A 42 1.02 3.60 4.28
N TRP A 43 0.83 4.73 3.61
CA TRP A 43 1.73 5.87 3.73
C TRP A 43 0.98 7.19 3.70
N CYS A 44 1.59 8.20 4.33
CA CYS A 44 1.14 9.57 4.25
C CYS A 44 1.94 10.32 3.17
N PRO A 45 1.29 10.95 2.19
CA PRO A 45 2.00 11.76 1.19
C PRO A 45 2.67 13.00 1.80
N GLU A 46 2.09 13.60 2.84
CA GLU A 46 2.64 14.81 3.48
C GLU A 46 3.83 14.52 4.40
N CYS A 47 3.61 13.84 5.54
CA CYS A 47 4.66 13.62 6.53
C CYS A 47 5.54 12.39 6.28
N ARG A 48 5.33 11.70 5.15
CA ARG A 48 6.03 10.48 4.73
C ARG A 48 6.05 9.35 5.77
N THR A 49 5.15 9.39 6.76
CA THR A 49 5.02 8.30 7.73
C THR A 49 4.43 7.08 7.03
N THR A 50 4.92 5.91 7.40
CA THR A 50 4.52 4.65 6.77
C THR A 50 4.26 3.57 7.79
N ALA A 51 3.35 2.67 7.45
CA ALA A 51 3.17 1.41 8.14
C ALA A 51 2.85 0.33 7.12
N HIS A 52 3.18 -0.91 7.44
CA HIS A 52 2.80 -2.05 6.62
C HIS A 52 2.26 -3.17 7.51
N LEU A 53 1.36 -3.97 6.94
CA LEU A 53 0.78 -5.15 7.57
C LEU A 53 1.11 -6.36 6.69
N PRO A 54 2.14 -7.14 7.05
CA PRO A 54 2.50 -8.34 6.33
C PRO A 54 1.50 -9.47 6.61
N ARG A 55 1.44 -10.47 5.72
CA ARG A 55 0.53 -11.62 5.82
C ARG A 55 -0.93 -11.19 5.97
N ALA A 56 -1.30 -10.12 5.29
CA ALA A 56 -2.64 -9.59 5.23
C ALA A 56 -3.46 -10.32 4.16
N THR A 57 -4.72 -10.58 4.48
CA THR A 57 -5.72 -11.11 3.54
C THR A 57 -6.88 -10.13 3.47
N PRO A 58 -6.81 -9.10 2.60
CA PRO A 58 -7.85 -8.09 2.54
C PRO A 58 -9.17 -8.72 2.11
N LYS A 59 -10.25 -8.38 2.82
CA LYS A 59 -11.62 -8.78 2.48
C LYS A 59 -12.22 -7.91 1.38
N VAL A 60 -11.54 -6.83 1.02
CA VAL A 60 -11.97 -5.86 0.01
C VAL A 60 -10.90 -5.71 -1.08
N VAL A 61 -11.31 -5.21 -2.24
CA VAL A 61 -10.37 -4.82 -3.30
C VAL A 61 -9.78 -3.45 -2.97
N LEU A 62 -8.46 -3.39 -2.82
CA LEU A 62 -7.71 -2.16 -2.50
C LEU A 62 -7.18 -1.43 -3.73
N GLY A 63 -7.37 -2.00 -4.92
CA GLY A 63 -6.87 -1.48 -6.19
C GLY A 63 -6.09 -2.53 -6.98
N PRO A 64 -5.66 -2.20 -8.20
CA PRO A 64 -4.75 -3.03 -8.97
C PRO A 64 -3.39 -3.12 -8.26
N ASP A 65 -2.73 -4.26 -8.47
CA ASP A 65 -1.36 -4.50 -8.01
C ASP A 65 -0.43 -4.44 -9.23
N PRO A 66 0.25 -3.29 -9.49
CA PRO A 66 1.16 -3.13 -10.62
C PRO A 66 2.45 -3.93 -10.44
N PHE A 67 2.70 -4.46 -9.25
CA PHE A 67 3.84 -5.32 -8.94
C PHE A 67 3.42 -6.77 -8.82
N ALA A 68 2.21 -7.15 -9.25
CA ALA A 68 1.68 -8.48 -9.01
C ALA A 68 2.52 -9.57 -9.67
N GLU A 69 3.28 -9.24 -10.72
CA GLU A 69 4.20 -10.16 -11.41
C GLU A 69 5.53 -10.34 -10.68
N LEU A 70 5.85 -9.46 -9.73
CA LEU A 70 7.05 -9.57 -8.92
C LEU A 70 6.89 -10.64 -7.84
N SER A 71 7.92 -11.47 -7.72
CA SER A 71 8.09 -12.35 -6.57
C SER A 71 8.37 -11.54 -5.30
N ARG A 72 8.22 -12.19 -4.14
CA ARG A 72 8.51 -11.59 -2.84
C ARG A 72 9.94 -11.04 -2.75
N ASP A 73 10.92 -11.76 -3.31
CA ASP A 73 12.32 -11.34 -3.29
C ASP A 73 12.58 -10.15 -4.22
N GLU A 74 11.93 -10.10 -5.38
CA GLU A 74 12.01 -8.95 -6.28
C GLU A 74 11.37 -7.71 -5.66
N PHE A 75 10.23 -7.86 -4.98
CA PHE A 75 9.60 -6.76 -4.26
C PHE A 75 10.46 -6.28 -3.09
N ALA A 76 11.07 -7.19 -2.33
CA ALA A 76 11.98 -6.83 -1.24
C ALA A 76 13.22 -6.06 -1.73
N ARG A 77 13.68 -6.33 -2.96
CA ARG A 77 14.74 -5.52 -3.61
C ARG A 77 14.27 -4.11 -3.96
N LEU A 78 12.99 -3.87 -4.20
CA LEU A 78 12.44 -2.51 -4.36
C LEU A 78 12.40 -1.76 -3.03
N GLU A 79 12.13 -2.46 -1.93
CA GLU A 79 12.17 -1.88 -0.58
C GLU A 79 13.58 -1.44 -0.18
N THR A 80 14.58 -2.22 -0.59
CA THR A 80 15.99 -2.07 -0.17
C THR A 80 16.90 -1.42 -1.24
N GLY A 81 16.43 -1.28 -2.47
CA GLY A 81 17.22 -0.82 -3.61
C GLY A 81 17.48 0.68 -3.61
N SER A 82 18.71 1.07 -3.96
CA SER A 82 19.22 2.44 -3.81
C SER A 82 18.76 3.45 -4.86
N SER A 83 17.97 3.07 -5.87
CA SER A 83 17.69 3.95 -7.02
C SER A 83 16.40 4.78 -6.88
N GLU A 84 15.39 4.29 -6.18
CA GLU A 84 14.13 5.01 -5.90
C GLU A 84 13.50 4.39 -4.65
N HIS A 85 13.25 5.17 -3.60
CA HIS A 85 12.56 4.64 -2.41
C HIS A 85 11.18 4.11 -2.83
N LEU A 86 10.82 2.90 -2.38
CA LEU A 86 9.52 2.27 -2.69
C LEU A 86 8.34 3.25 -2.50
N LEU A 87 8.40 4.09 -1.47
CA LEU A 87 7.36 5.08 -1.17
C LEU A 87 7.20 6.14 -2.25
N ASP A 88 8.31 6.64 -2.82
CA ASP A 88 8.26 7.61 -3.92
C ASP A 88 7.68 6.98 -5.18
N ARG A 89 8.01 5.70 -5.41
CA ARG A 89 7.41 4.91 -6.49
C ARG A 89 5.90 4.74 -6.31
N LEU A 90 5.46 4.30 -5.13
CA LEU A 90 4.05 4.13 -4.80
C LEU A 90 3.28 5.46 -4.87
N GLU A 91 3.88 6.54 -4.38
CA GLU A 91 3.33 7.89 -4.46
C GLU A 91 3.10 8.34 -5.91
N ARG A 92 4.08 8.11 -6.79
CA ARG A 92 3.97 8.41 -8.23
C ARG A 92 2.85 7.58 -8.87
N LEU A 93 2.84 6.27 -8.63
CA LEU A 93 1.83 5.37 -9.22
C LEU A 93 0.41 5.73 -8.75
N TRP A 94 0.26 6.13 -7.49
CA TRP A 94 -1.01 6.63 -6.98
C TRP A 94 -1.45 7.91 -7.69
N LYS A 95 -0.55 8.89 -7.86
CA LYS A 95 -0.83 10.13 -8.60
C LYS A 95 -1.19 9.87 -10.07
N GLN A 96 -0.68 8.78 -10.65
CA GLN A 96 -0.99 8.33 -12.00
C GLN A 96 -2.30 7.53 -12.09
N GLY A 97 -2.99 7.31 -10.98
CA GLY A 97 -4.20 6.48 -10.95
C GLY A 97 -3.92 4.99 -11.15
N GLN A 98 -2.68 4.54 -10.97
CA GLN A 98 -2.30 3.12 -11.10
C GLN A 98 -2.37 2.35 -9.77
N LEU A 99 -2.68 3.03 -8.66
CA LEU A 99 -2.86 2.45 -7.33
C LEU A 99 -4.12 2.99 -6.66
N GLY A 100 -4.58 2.25 -5.65
CA GLY A 100 -5.72 2.63 -4.83
C GLY A 100 -7.06 2.19 -5.42
N PRO A 101 -8.16 2.47 -4.71
CA PRO A 101 -9.48 2.27 -5.26
C PRO A 101 -9.61 3.15 -6.51
N GLN A 102 -9.64 2.52 -7.67
CA GLN A 102 -10.07 3.16 -8.90
C GLN A 102 -11.48 3.69 -8.60
N GLY A 103 -11.59 5.01 -8.47
CA GLY A 103 -12.89 5.65 -8.29
C GLY A 103 -13.72 5.44 -9.54
N ASP A 104 -14.97 5.05 -9.29
CA ASP A 104 -16.16 5.00 -10.16
C ASP A 104 -16.03 5.58 -11.58
#